data_AF-A0A2E0S6C2-F1
#
_entry.id   AF-A0A2E0S6C2-F1
#
_cell.length_a   1.000
_cell.length_b   1.000
_cell.length_c   1.000
_cell.angle_alpha   90.00
_cell.angle_beta   90.00
_cell.angle_gamma   90.00
#
_symmetry.space_group_name_H-M   'P 1'
#
loop_
_entity.id
_entity.type
_entity.pdbx_description
1 polymer ?
#
loop_
_entity_poly.entity_id
_entity_poly.type
_entity_poly.pdbx_seq_one_letter_code
_entity_poly.pdbx_strand_id
1 'polypeptide(L)'
;MNTRLQVILLTVISTALGLFTMLAAGTLSWSLVKGVPGIAIGVFGSTASAILLQKQFGNGVSITAAGIAAMIASYAALACAEVVPAGTVDWAITGALYGASIGVPLAILLTLPKVFFIGLKDSNPQD
;
A
#
# COMPACT_ATOMS: atom_id res chain seq x y z
N MET A 1 -20.46 -7.81 -3.86
CA MET A 1 -19.51 -6.75 -4.27
C MET A 1 -18.97 -7.11 -5.64
N ASN A 2 -18.85 -6.17 -6.59
CA ASN A 2 -18.26 -6.46 -7.90
C ASN A 2 -16.80 -6.90 -7.72
N THR A 3 -16.40 -8.04 -8.28
CA THR A 3 -15.05 -8.61 -8.19
C THR A 3 -13.97 -7.59 -8.53
N ARG A 4 -14.23 -6.72 -9.51
CA ARG A 4 -13.32 -5.65 -9.93
C ARG A 4 -13.11 -4.60 -8.83
N LEU A 5 -14.20 -4.19 -8.19
CA LEU A 5 -14.19 -3.19 -7.12
C LEU A 5 -13.55 -3.77 -5.85
N GLN A 6 -13.79 -5.05 -5.58
CA GLN A 6 -13.15 -5.79 -4.49
C GLN A 6 -11.62 -5.84 -4.66
N VAL A 7 -11.12 -6.14 -5.86
CA VAL A 7 -9.68 -6.17 -6.18
C VAL A 7 -9.01 -4.82 -5.89
N ILE A 8 -9.64 -3.72 -6.34
CA ILE A 8 -9.13 -2.36 -6.11
C ILE A 8 -9.13 -2.04 -4.61
N LEU A 9 -10.27 -2.25 -3.94
CA LEU A 9 -10.42 -1.93 -2.52
C LEU A 9 -9.40 -2.68 -1.66
N LEU A 10 -9.24 -3.99 -1.87
CA LEU A 10 -8.29 -4.80 -1.10
C LEU A 10 -6.84 -4.39 -1.36
N THR A 11 -6.51 -3.98 -2.58
CA THR A 11 -5.17 -3.49 -2.92
C THR A 11 -4.88 -2.15 -2.25
N VAL A 12 -5.87 -1.24 -2.21
CA VAL A 12 -5.78 0.03 -1.48
C VAL A 12 -5.63 -0.19 0.03
N ILE A 13 -6.43 -1.09 0.61
CA ILE A 13 -6.34 -1.43 2.04
C ILE A 13 -4.96 -2.01 2.38
N SER A 14 -4.46 -2.95 1.57
CA SER A 14 -3.12 -3.51 1.76
C SER A 14 -2.03 -2.44 1.65
N THR A 15 -2.16 -1.48 0.74
CA THR A 15 -1.22 -0.36 0.61
C THR A 15 -1.24 0.53 1.86
N ALA A 16 -2.44 0.86 2.34
CA ALA A 16 -2.63 1.68 3.54
C ALA A 16 -2.08 0.99 4.80
N LEU A 17 -2.26 -0.33 4.93
CA LEU A 17 -1.69 -1.11 6.02
C LEU A 17 -0.16 -1.11 5.97
N GLY A 18 0.45 -1.21 4.78
CA GLY A 18 1.90 -1.06 4.62
C GLY A 18 2.40 0.29 5.11
N LEU A 19 1.79 1.37 4.63
CA LEU A 19 2.12 2.73 5.08
C LEU A 19 1.96 2.87 6.60
N PHE A 20 0.85 2.36 7.16
CA PHE A 20 0.60 2.40 8.59
C PHE A 20 1.67 1.64 9.40
N THR A 21 2.08 0.45 8.97
CA THR A 21 3.13 -0.32 9.66
C THR A 21 4.45 0.41 9.69
N MET A 22 4.82 1.07 8.59
CA MET A 22 6.02 1.91 8.52
C MET A 22 5.90 3.10 9.47
N LEU A 23 4.77 3.79 9.49
CA LEU A 23 4.57 4.97 10.34
C LEU A 23 4.62 4.59 11.82
N ALA A 24 3.94 3.51 12.21
CA ALA A 24 3.96 2.99 13.57
C ALA A 24 5.39 2.61 14.00
N ALA A 25 6.15 1.93 13.13
CA ALA A 25 7.56 1.64 13.39
C ALA A 25 8.38 2.93 13.51
N GLY A 26 8.12 3.92 12.66
CA GLY A 26 8.85 5.20 12.62
C GLY A 26 8.60 6.06 13.86
N THR A 27 7.38 6.02 14.40
CA THR A 27 7.04 6.69 15.67
C THR A 27 7.63 6.00 16.89
N LEU A 28 7.79 4.68 16.84
CA LEU A 28 8.38 3.91 17.95
C LEU A 28 9.89 4.01 17.96
N SER A 29 10.52 3.95 16.79
CA SER A 29 11.97 4.07 16.67
C SER A 29 12.38 4.66 15.33
N TRP A 30 12.53 5.98 15.31
CA TRP A 30 12.98 6.69 14.12
C TRP A 30 14.30 6.13 13.56
N SER A 31 15.23 5.73 14.43
CA SER A 31 16.53 5.20 14.01
C SER A 31 16.44 3.96 13.13
N LEU A 32 15.40 3.13 13.34
CA LEU A 32 15.17 1.90 12.58
C LEU A 32 14.57 2.16 11.19
N VAL A 33 13.91 3.30 11.01
CA VAL A 33 13.03 3.57 9.85
C VAL A 33 13.63 4.65 8.94
N LYS A 34 14.76 5.27 9.34
CA LYS A 34 15.51 6.25 8.54
C LYS A 34 15.94 5.65 7.19
N GLY A 35 15.35 6.15 6.11
CA GLY A 35 15.74 5.84 4.73
C GLY A 35 15.20 4.50 4.23
N VAL A 36 16.04 3.72 3.55
CA VAL A 36 15.65 2.46 2.88
C VAL A 36 14.96 1.44 3.82
N PRO A 37 15.41 1.24 5.07
CA PRO A 37 14.73 0.34 6.00
C PRO A 37 13.25 0.68 6.22
N GLY A 38 12.88 1.96 6.28
CA GLY A 38 11.49 2.37 6.45
C GLY A 38 10.62 2.03 5.25
N ILE A 39 11.17 2.20 4.04
CA ILE A 39 10.52 1.77 2.81
C ILE A 39 10.31 0.25 2.82
N ALA A 40 11.34 -0.50 3.21
CA ALA A 40 11.25 -1.96 3.29
C ALA A 40 10.15 -2.41 4.27
N ILE A 41 10.06 -1.80 5.46
CA ILE A 41 8.99 -2.09 6.44
C ILE A 41 7.61 -1.87 5.80
N GLY A 42 7.41 -0.76 5.09
CA GLY A 42 6.14 -0.48 4.44
C GLY A 42 5.78 -1.47 3.34
N VAL A 43 6.77 -1.88 2.53
CA VAL A 43 6.59 -2.91 1.49
C VAL A 43 6.28 -4.27 2.09
N PHE A 44 7.00 -4.69 3.14
CA PHE A 44 6.76 -5.95 3.83
C PHE A 44 5.38 -5.95 4.52
N GLY A 45 5.02 -4.86 5.20
CA GLY A 45 3.71 -4.72 5.82
C GLY A 45 2.57 -4.77 4.80
N SER A 46 2.75 -4.11 3.64
CA SER A 46 1.78 -4.17 2.56
C SER A 46 1.65 -5.57 1.97
N THR A 47 2.79 -6.19 1.64
CA THR A 47 2.85 -7.53 1.02
C THR A 47 2.27 -8.60 1.94
N ALA A 48 2.64 -8.58 3.22
CA ALA A 48 2.07 -9.49 4.21
C ALA A 48 0.55 -9.30 4.32
N SER A 49 0.09 -8.05 4.37
CA SER A 49 -1.34 -7.72 4.37
C SER A 49 -2.03 -8.19 3.09
N ALA A 50 -1.42 -8.03 1.93
CA ALA A 50 -1.96 -8.48 0.64
C ALA A 50 -2.13 -10.00 0.62
N ILE A 51 -1.13 -10.74 1.11
CA ILE A 51 -1.16 -12.21 1.19
C ILE A 51 -2.28 -12.66 2.13
N LEU A 52 -2.41 -12.03 3.30
CA LEU A 52 -3.48 -12.36 4.26
C LEU A 52 -4.87 -12.06 3.67
N LEU A 53 -5.03 -10.90 3.04
CA LEU A 53 -6.28 -10.54 2.37
C LEU A 53 -6.58 -11.46 1.19
N GLN A 54 -5.57 -11.91 0.45
CA GLN A 54 -5.74 -12.87 -0.63
C GLN A 54 -6.16 -14.25 -0.11
N LYS A 55 -5.64 -14.69 1.05
CA LYS A 55 -6.09 -15.92 1.70
C LYS A 55 -7.55 -15.83 2.17
N GLN A 56 -7.96 -14.67 2.69
CA GLN A 56 -9.31 -14.49 3.24
C GLN A 56 -10.38 -14.25 2.16
N PHE A 57 -10.04 -13.52 1.11
CA PHE A 57 -10.99 -13.07 0.08
C PHE A 57 -10.77 -13.72 -1.29
N GLY A 58 -9.84 -14.67 -1.40
CA GLY A 58 -9.45 -15.31 -2.65
C GLY A 58 -8.50 -14.46 -3.51
N ASN A 59 -8.33 -14.82 -4.78
CA ASN A 59 -7.31 -14.27 -5.70
C ASN A 59 -7.47 -12.78 -6.12
N GLY A 60 -8.27 -12.00 -5.39
CA GLY A 60 -8.61 -10.62 -5.71
C GLY A 60 -7.48 -9.60 -5.53
N VAL A 61 -6.47 -9.83 -4.68
CA VAL A 61 -5.51 -8.76 -4.34
C VAL A 61 -4.34 -8.69 -5.32
N SER A 62 -3.95 -7.50 -5.77
CA SER A 62 -2.73 -7.33 -6.58
C SER A 62 -1.53 -7.08 -5.65
N ILE A 63 -0.81 -8.14 -5.26
CA ILE A 63 0.35 -8.03 -4.36
C ILE A 63 1.39 -7.05 -4.91
N THR A 64 1.73 -7.17 -6.20
CA THR A 64 2.74 -6.33 -6.84
C THR A 64 2.33 -4.86 -6.86
N ALA A 65 1.07 -4.56 -7.19
CA ALA A 65 0.56 -3.19 -7.17
C ALA A 65 0.55 -2.61 -5.76
N ALA A 66 0.11 -3.39 -4.76
CA ALA A 66 0.12 -2.99 -3.36
C ALA A 66 1.55 -2.68 -2.87
N GLY A 67 2.50 -3.56 -3.16
CA GLY A 67 3.91 -3.39 -2.76
C GLY A 67 4.56 -2.16 -3.38
N ILE A 68 4.40 -1.94 -4.68
CA ILE A 68 4.95 -0.76 -5.37
C ILE A 68 4.29 0.52 -4.84
N ALA A 69 2.96 0.51 -4.68
CA ALA A 69 2.25 1.66 -4.13
C ALA A 69 2.69 1.97 -2.70
N ALA A 70 2.88 0.95 -1.86
CA ALA A 70 3.36 1.10 -0.49
C ALA A 70 4.81 1.59 -0.43
N MET A 71 5.67 1.17 -1.37
CA MET A 71 7.03 1.67 -1.51
C MET A 71 7.04 3.19 -1.72
N ILE A 72 6.27 3.68 -2.70
CA ILE A 72 6.18 5.11 -3.03
C ILE A 72 5.48 5.89 -1.90
N ALA A 73 4.42 5.33 -1.31
CA ALA A 73 3.74 5.93 -0.16
C ALA A 73 4.70 6.12 1.03
N SER A 74 5.48 5.09 1.34
CA SER A 74 6.44 5.11 2.44
C SER A 74 7.58 6.09 2.17
N TYR A 75 8.06 6.16 0.92
CA TYR A 75 9.05 7.15 0.52
C TYR A 75 8.53 8.59 0.73
N ALA A 76 7.32 8.89 0.25
CA ALA A 76 6.71 10.20 0.43
C ALA A 76 6.50 10.55 1.91
N ALA A 77 6.11 9.57 2.74
CA ALA A 77 5.96 9.75 4.17
C ALA A 77 7.31 10.01 4.89
N LEU A 78 8.39 9.34 4.47
CA LEU A 78 9.74 9.63 4.97
C LEU A 78 10.19 11.03 4.59
N ALA A 79 9.91 11.47 3.37
CA ALA A 79 10.29 12.80 2.90
C ALA A 79 9.66 13.93 3.75
N CYS A 80 8.50 13.70 4.36
CA CYS A 80 7.90 14.66 5.30
C CYS A 80 8.78 14.96 6.53
N ALA A 81 9.76 14.10 6.85
CA ALA A 81 10.72 14.34 7.92
C ALA A 81 11.66 15.55 7.64
N GLU A 82 11.72 16.02 6.39
CA GLU A 82 12.46 17.24 6.03
C GLU A 82 11.73 18.52 6.46
N VAL A 83 10.41 18.44 6.63
CA VAL A 83 9.55 19.59 6.94
C VAL A 83 9.02 19.53 8.37
N VAL A 84 8.80 18.33 8.91
CA VAL A 84 8.23 18.09 10.26
C VAL A 84 9.20 17.26 11.09
N PRO A 85 9.37 17.52 12.40
CA PRO A 85 10.28 16.76 13.25
C PRO A 85 10.04 15.26 13.19
N ALA A 86 11.07 14.53 12.79
CA ALA A 86 10.94 13.13 12.45
C ALA A 86 10.67 12.22 13.67
N GLY A 87 9.91 11.15 13.46
CA GLY A 87 9.53 10.20 14.53
C GLY A 87 8.48 10.74 15.52
N THR A 88 7.99 11.96 15.32
CA THR A 88 6.89 12.51 16.13
C THR A 88 5.52 12.08 15.61
N VAL A 89 4.50 12.26 16.42
CA VAL A 89 3.10 12.03 16.01
C VAL A 89 2.70 12.98 14.89
N ASP A 90 3.16 14.24 14.91
CA ASP A 90 2.90 15.21 13.84
C ASP A 90 3.52 14.77 12.51
N TRP A 91 4.75 14.24 12.54
CA TRP A 91 5.37 13.63 11.37
C TRP A 91 4.54 12.44 10.88
N ALA A 92 4.05 11.58 11.79
CA ALA A 92 3.28 10.41 11.39
C ALA A 92 1.95 10.78 10.72
N ILE A 93 1.25 11.79 11.23
CA ILE A 93 -0.01 12.28 10.64
C ILE A 93 0.27 12.94 9.28
N THR A 94 1.25 13.84 9.21
CA THR A 94 1.60 14.55 7.97
C THR A 94 2.10 13.57 6.91
N GLY A 95 2.97 12.64 7.31
CA GLY A 95 3.50 11.57 6.49
C GLY A 95 2.41 10.59 6.03
N ALA A 96 1.42 10.29 6.87
CA ALA A 96 0.25 9.50 6.47
C ALA A 96 -0.54 10.19 5.36
N LEU A 97 -0.83 11.48 5.51
CA LEU A 97 -1.57 12.25 4.52
C LEU A 97 -0.83 12.33 3.19
N TYR A 98 0.46 12.68 3.21
CA TYR A 98 1.30 12.73 2.00
C TYR A 98 1.47 11.36 1.36
N GLY A 99 1.84 10.34 2.15
CA GLY A 99 2.00 8.97 1.68
C GLY A 99 0.71 8.42 1.07
N ALA A 100 -0.45 8.66 1.69
CA ALA A 100 -1.75 8.23 1.17
C ALA A 100 -2.16 9.01 -0.08
N SER A 101 -1.90 10.32 -0.14
CA SER A 101 -2.26 11.16 -1.28
C SER A 101 -1.61 10.72 -2.59
N ILE A 102 -0.43 10.09 -2.52
CA ILE A 102 0.29 9.56 -3.68
C ILE A 102 0.08 8.04 -3.80
N GLY A 103 0.21 7.32 -2.69
CA GLY A 103 0.14 5.87 -2.65
C GLY A 103 -1.21 5.29 -3.04
N VAL A 104 -2.31 5.90 -2.60
CA VAL A 104 -3.66 5.39 -2.89
C VAL A 104 -4.01 5.52 -4.38
N PRO A 105 -3.84 6.69 -5.03
CA PRO A 105 -4.03 6.79 -6.48
C PRO A 105 -3.14 5.83 -7.26
N LEU A 106 -1.87 5.67 -6.84
CA LEU A 106 -0.94 4.76 -7.49
C LEU A 106 -1.37 3.30 -7.36
N ALA A 107 -1.86 2.88 -6.18
CA ALA A 107 -2.40 1.55 -5.97
C ALA A 107 -3.57 1.26 -6.91
N ILE A 108 -4.47 2.24 -7.10
CA ILE A 108 -5.61 2.12 -8.02
C ILE A 108 -5.10 1.94 -9.45
N LEU A 109 -4.21 2.84 -9.92
CA LEU A 109 -3.67 2.82 -11.27
C LEU A 109 -2.94 1.50 -11.59
N LEU A 110 -2.08 1.03 -10.69
CA LEU A 110 -1.33 -0.22 -10.86
C LEU A 110 -2.22 -1.47 -10.77
N THR A 111 -3.42 -1.34 -10.21
CA THR A 111 -4.38 -2.45 -10.13
C THR A 111 -5.24 -2.56 -11.40
N LEU A 112 -5.35 -1.50 -12.21
CA LEU A 112 -6.17 -1.49 -13.43
C LEU A 112 -5.81 -2.60 -14.42
N PRO A 113 -4.54 -2.91 -14.72
CA PRO A 113 -4.20 -4.01 -15.63
C PRO A 113 -4.77 -5.35 -15.15
N LYS A 114 -4.63 -5.66 -13.85
CA LYS A 114 -5.18 -6.90 -13.27
C LYS A 114 -6.71 -6.94 -13.39
N VAL A 115 -7.37 -5.81 -13.13
CA VAL A 115 -8.83 -5.69 -13.27
C VAL A 115 -9.27 -5.88 -14.73
N PHE A 116 -8.53 -5.34 -15.68
CA PHE A 116 -8.78 -5.51 -17.11
C PHE A 116 -8.69 -6.97 -17.54
N PHE A 117 -7.65 -7.70 -17.12
CA PHE A 117 -7.52 -9.13 -17.40
C PHE A 117 -8.64 -9.98 -16.78
N ILE A 118 -9.11 -9.64 -15.57
CA ILE A 118 -10.29 -10.28 -14.98
C ILE A 118 -11.52 -10.05 -15.86
N GLY A 119 -11.72 -8.81 -16.33
CA GLY A 119 -12.82 -8.48 -17.23
C GLY A 119 -12.79 -9.24 -18.56
N LEU A 120 -11.61 -9.45 -19.15
CA LEU A 120 -11.45 -10.26 -20.36
C LEU A 120 -11.80 -11.73 -20.10
N LYS A 121 -11.35 -12.29 -18.97
CA LYS A 121 -11.67 -13.67 -18.59
C LYS A 121 -13.16 -13.87 -18.39
N ASP A 122 -13.84 -12.92 -17.73
CA ASP A 122 -15.29 -12.99 -17.52
C ASP A 122 -16.08 -12.88 -18.84
N SER A 123 -15.53 -12.19 -19.85
CA SER A 123 -16.17 -12.01 -21.17
C SER A 123 -16.01 -13.19 -22.13
N ASN A 124 -15.11 -14.13 -21.82
CA ASN A 124 -14.88 -15.33 -22.62
C ASN A 124 -15.17 -16.57 -21.75
N PRO A 125 -16.45 -16.90 -21.51
CA PRO A 125 -16.80 -18.13 -20.83
C PRO A 125 -16.39 -19.27 -21.76
N GLN A 126 -15.27 -19.91 -21.48
CA GLN A 126 -14.99 -21.21 -22.08
C GLN A 126 -15.99 -22.20 -21.48
N ASP A 127 -16.80 -22.79 -22.37
CA ASP A 127 -17.65 -23.96 -22.15
C ASP A 127 -16.88 -25.13 -21.48
#